data_AF-A0A960GJB1-F1
#
_entry.id   AF-A0A960GJB1-F1
#
_cell.length_a   1.000
_cell.length_b   1.000
_cell.length_c   1.000
_cell.angle_alpha   90.00
_cell.angle_beta   90.00
_cell.angle_gamma   90.00
#
_symmetry.space_group_name_H-M   'P 1'
#
loop_
_entity.id
_entity.type
_entity.pdbx_description
1 polymer ?
#
loop_
_entity_poly.entity_id
_entity_poly.type
_entity_poly.pdbx_seq_one_letter_code
_entity_poly.pdbx_strand_id
1 'polypeptide(L)'
;MDRCRQYMADVGATWVIPSAGPPCFLDPELRSLNDDSDDPANIFPDQMVFLEQMRMHGHHGGLLMIPGSVADFSGSQLISLTHPLPDADVEAIFTTGKADYIAGYAERMAPVLAAEKAGWAAGGGDPLLDGLRAKFEPIMLQSDQICDGIGYPVELKMGSETVVLDFPKRTVREPVPDEKFRYGFEIAPELVRTVLRDDEPDWVNTIFLSTRFRAWRVGGYNEYLYTFFKCLTDERIAYADGWFAEAHDDTSTVELDGWQVQRRCPHLKADLSKFGVVDGSTLTCNLHGWQWDLQTGRCLTHKGHELRCAKP
;
A
#
# COMPACT_ATOMS: atom_id res chain seq x y z
N MET A 1 3.23 10.90 -8.51
CA MET A 1 2.32 12.03 -8.76
C MET A 1 1.66 11.98 -10.15
N ASP A 2 2.26 11.30 -11.13
CA ASP A 2 1.84 11.28 -12.54
C ASP A 2 0.38 10.89 -12.77
N ARG A 3 -0.10 9.84 -12.07
CA ARG A 3 -1.50 9.42 -12.13
C ARG A 3 -2.47 10.53 -11.73
N CYS A 4 -2.14 11.30 -10.68
CA CYS A 4 -2.97 12.41 -10.26
C CYS A 4 -2.96 13.54 -11.31
N ARG A 5 -1.80 13.82 -11.92
CA ARG A 5 -1.71 14.79 -13.02
C ARG A 5 -2.53 14.38 -14.23
N GLN A 6 -2.51 13.11 -14.61
CA GLN A 6 -3.38 12.60 -15.67
C GLN A 6 -4.85 12.79 -15.32
N TYR A 7 -5.25 12.43 -14.10
CA TYR A 7 -6.64 12.62 -13.66
C TYR A 7 -7.07 14.09 -13.70
N MET A 8 -6.22 15.01 -13.25
CA MET A 8 -6.47 16.46 -13.33
C MET A 8 -6.68 16.94 -14.77
N ALA A 9 -5.87 16.43 -15.71
CA ALA A 9 -6.00 16.75 -17.13
C ALA A 9 -7.28 16.16 -17.74
N ASP A 10 -7.59 14.89 -17.44
CA ASP A 10 -8.75 14.17 -17.98
C ASP A 10 -10.08 14.84 -17.61
N VAL A 11 -10.17 15.36 -16.39
CA VAL A 11 -11.38 16.08 -15.92
C VAL A 11 -11.34 17.58 -16.20
N GLY A 12 -10.25 18.10 -16.76
CA GLY A 12 -10.07 19.53 -17.02
C GLY A 12 -10.12 20.38 -15.74
N ALA A 13 -9.54 19.89 -14.64
CA ALA A 13 -9.64 20.52 -13.32
C ALA A 13 -9.00 21.91 -13.31
N THR A 14 -9.81 22.95 -13.07
CA THR A 14 -9.30 24.32 -12.82
C THR A 14 -8.70 24.42 -11.42
N TRP A 15 -9.39 23.87 -10.41
CA TRP A 15 -8.96 23.88 -9.01
C TRP A 15 -8.76 22.47 -8.50
N VAL A 16 -7.73 22.30 -7.67
CA VAL A 16 -7.34 21.02 -7.09
C VAL A 16 -7.03 21.23 -5.62
N ILE A 17 -7.70 20.48 -4.77
CA ILE A 17 -7.54 20.54 -3.32
C ILE A 17 -6.91 19.21 -2.89
N PRO A 18 -5.59 19.14 -2.66
CA PRO A 18 -4.99 17.95 -2.08
C PRO A 18 -5.50 17.77 -0.66
N SER A 19 -6.09 16.60 -0.38
CA SER A 19 -6.56 16.25 0.96
C SER A 19 -5.57 15.32 1.63
N ALA A 20 -4.53 15.90 2.22
CA ALA A 20 -3.52 15.17 3.00
C ALA A 20 -3.03 16.05 4.16
N GLY A 21 -2.82 15.49 5.35
CA GLY A 21 -2.05 16.20 6.39
C GLY A 21 -0.54 16.03 6.16
N PRO A 22 0.31 16.62 7.02
CA PRO A 22 1.61 15.99 7.24
C PRO A 22 1.39 14.54 7.73
N PRO A 23 2.30 13.59 7.45
CA PRO A 23 2.26 12.31 8.14
C PRO A 23 2.20 12.56 9.65
N CYS A 24 1.33 11.83 10.34
CA CYS A 24 1.07 11.99 11.76
C CYS A 24 1.23 10.65 12.49
N PHE A 25 2.42 10.07 12.42
CA PHE A 25 2.84 8.98 13.29
C PHE A 25 3.11 9.56 14.69
N LEU A 26 2.04 9.65 15.48
CA LEU A 26 2.04 10.33 16.78
C LEU A 26 2.63 9.48 17.92
N ASP A 27 2.78 8.18 17.70
CA ASP A 27 3.42 7.31 18.67
C ASP A 27 4.94 7.54 18.68
N PRO A 28 5.57 7.68 19.87
CA PRO A 28 7.01 7.85 19.98
C PRO A 28 7.84 6.80 19.21
N GLU A 29 7.37 5.54 19.14
CA GLU A 29 8.06 4.46 18.43
C GLU A 29 8.07 4.63 16.91
N LEU A 30 7.12 5.39 16.37
CA LEU A 30 6.94 5.61 14.93
C LEU A 30 7.28 7.04 14.52
N ARG A 31 7.73 7.89 15.46
CA ARG A 31 7.96 9.32 15.25
C ARG A 31 8.90 9.64 14.08
N SER A 32 9.87 8.76 13.83
CA SER A 32 10.85 8.87 12.74
C SER A 32 10.26 8.68 11.35
N LEU A 33 9.03 8.16 11.23
CA LEU A 33 8.34 8.03 9.94
C LEU A 33 7.68 9.32 9.48
N ASN A 34 7.59 10.33 10.36
CA ASN A 34 7.12 11.64 9.96
C ASN A 34 8.18 12.34 9.10
N ASP A 35 7.73 12.96 8.01
CA ASP A 35 8.57 13.65 7.03
C ASP A 35 8.93 15.07 7.50
N ASP A 36 9.66 15.18 8.61
CA ASP A 36 10.13 16.46 9.17
C ASP A 36 11.65 16.59 9.25
N SER A 37 12.38 15.68 8.61
CA SER A 37 13.84 15.70 8.48
C SER A 37 14.34 15.58 7.04
N ASP A 38 13.46 15.77 6.04
CA ASP A 38 13.76 15.65 4.61
C ASP A 38 14.45 14.32 4.23
N ASP A 39 13.99 13.20 4.80
CA ASP A 39 14.55 11.89 4.48
C ASP A 39 14.16 11.50 3.04
N PRO A 40 15.11 11.32 2.11
CA PRO A 40 14.80 10.94 0.73
C PRO A 40 14.12 9.56 0.61
N ALA A 41 14.16 8.74 1.64
CA ALA A 41 13.43 7.47 1.70
C ALA A 41 11.98 7.63 2.21
N ASN A 42 11.56 8.81 2.66
CA ASN A 42 10.20 9.05 3.10
C ASN A 42 9.22 8.95 1.91
N ILE A 43 8.12 8.23 2.12
CA ILE A 43 7.11 7.96 1.09
C ILE A 43 5.78 8.70 1.34
N PHE A 44 5.71 9.59 2.33
CA PHE A 44 4.50 10.28 2.76
C PHE A 44 4.52 11.77 2.35
N PRO A 45 4.26 12.09 1.07
CA PRO A 45 4.20 13.48 0.64
C PRO A 45 3.01 14.19 1.28
N ASP A 46 3.22 15.43 1.70
CA ASP A 46 2.15 16.30 2.19
C ASP A 46 1.59 17.21 1.07
N GLN A 47 0.66 18.10 1.43
CA GLN A 47 0.04 19.03 0.48
C GLN A 47 1.06 19.94 -0.19
N MET A 48 2.07 20.44 0.52
CA MET A 48 3.03 21.37 -0.05
C MET A 48 3.90 20.69 -1.10
N VAL A 49 4.31 19.44 -0.85
CA VAL A 49 5.00 18.62 -1.85
C VAL A 49 4.12 18.44 -3.10
N PHE A 50 2.84 18.14 -2.91
CA PHE A 50 1.90 17.98 -4.02
C PHE A 50 1.68 19.27 -4.82
N LEU A 51 1.45 20.39 -4.14
CA LEU A 51 1.25 21.70 -4.75
C LEU A 51 2.49 22.16 -5.53
N GLU A 52 3.69 21.89 -5.02
CA GLU A 52 4.92 22.17 -5.75
C GLU A 52 5.04 21.32 -7.01
N GLN A 53 4.72 20.03 -6.93
CA GLN A 53 4.69 19.16 -8.11
C GLN A 53 3.70 19.64 -9.17
N MET A 54 2.57 20.22 -8.78
CA MET A 54 1.64 20.85 -9.73
C MET A 54 2.26 22.08 -10.40
N ARG A 55 2.84 23.00 -9.62
CA ARG A 55 3.47 24.22 -10.13
C ARG A 55 4.60 23.92 -11.11
N MET A 56 5.46 22.96 -10.79
CA MET A 56 6.54 22.50 -11.67
C MET A 56 6.05 21.98 -13.03
N HIS A 57 4.79 21.55 -13.12
CA HIS A 57 4.16 21.04 -14.35
C HIS A 57 3.11 22.01 -14.93
N GLY A 58 3.17 23.29 -14.56
CA GLY A 58 2.37 24.36 -15.16
C GLY A 58 0.92 24.43 -14.68
N HIS A 59 0.55 23.73 -13.60
CA HIS A 59 -0.78 23.85 -12.99
C HIS A 59 -0.69 24.68 -11.70
N HIS A 60 -1.37 25.82 -11.69
CA HIS A 60 -1.32 26.79 -10.59
C HIS A 60 -2.62 26.86 -9.76
N GLY A 61 -3.62 26.03 -10.08
CA GLY A 61 -4.92 26.00 -9.39
C GLY A 61 -4.94 25.09 -8.16
N GLY A 62 -3.81 24.92 -7.48
CA GLY A 62 -3.73 24.14 -6.25
C GLY A 62 -4.11 24.97 -5.03
N LEU A 63 -4.98 24.46 -4.15
CA LEU A 63 -5.39 25.15 -2.91
C LEU A 63 -4.91 24.37 -1.68
N LEU A 64 -4.07 24.99 -0.87
CA LEU A 64 -3.71 24.48 0.46
C LEU A 64 -4.93 24.61 1.37
N MET A 65 -5.44 23.51 1.90
CA MET A 65 -6.60 23.54 2.82
C MET A 65 -6.37 22.64 4.03
N ILE A 66 -6.64 23.19 5.22
CA ILE A 66 -6.66 22.46 6.49
C ILE A 66 -8.08 22.31 7.02
N PRO A 67 -8.36 21.39 7.97
CA PRO A 67 -9.67 21.30 8.61
C PRO A 67 -10.15 22.67 9.11
N GLY A 68 -11.36 23.06 8.71
CA GLY A 68 -11.94 24.38 9.00
C GLY A 68 -11.69 25.45 7.93
N SER A 69 -10.88 25.18 6.91
CA SER A 69 -10.74 26.08 5.75
C SER A 69 -12.00 26.09 4.90
N VAL A 70 -12.33 27.25 4.33
CA VAL A 70 -13.49 27.46 3.47
C VAL A 70 -13.04 28.12 2.18
N ALA A 71 -13.43 27.56 1.04
CA ALA A 71 -13.21 28.15 -0.28
C ALA A 71 -14.57 28.44 -0.93
N ASP A 72 -14.77 29.69 -1.37
CA ASP A 72 -15.97 30.15 -2.06
C ASP A 72 -15.71 30.29 -3.57
N PHE A 73 -16.66 29.85 -4.38
CA PHE A 73 -16.51 29.79 -5.84
C PHE A 73 -17.73 30.33 -6.56
N SER A 74 -17.49 31.01 -7.68
CA SER A 74 -18.51 31.35 -8.68
C SER A 74 -18.12 30.73 -10.02
N GLY A 75 -18.71 29.57 -10.34
CA GLY A 75 -18.26 28.77 -11.49
C GLY A 75 -16.83 28.28 -11.28
N SER A 76 -15.94 28.55 -12.25
CA SER A 76 -14.51 28.23 -12.15
C SER A 76 -13.67 29.31 -11.46
N GLN A 77 -14.28 30.41 -11.02
CA GLN A 77 -13.58 31.49 -10.33
C GLN A 77 -13.55 31.23 -8.82
N LEU A 78 -12.36 31.24 -8.22
CA LEU A 78 -12.20 31.32 -6.77
C LEU A 78 -12.52 32.75 -6.32
N ILE A 79 -13.51 32.89 -5.45
CA ILE A 79 -13.95 34.17 -4.87
C ILE A 79 -13.15 34.47 -3.60
N SER A 80 -13.00 33.49 -2.73
CA SER A 80 -12.19 33.60 -1.51
C SER A 80 -11.70 32.23 -1.03
N LEU A 81 -10.57 32.25 -0.34
CA LEU A 81 -10.09 31.15 0.49
C LEU A 81 -9.87 31.72 1.88
N THR A 82 -10.44 31.11 2.91
CA THR A 82 -10.33 31.56 4.30
C THR A 82 -9.96 30.39 5.19
N HIS A 83 -8.98 30.59 6.04
CA HIS A 83 -8.47 29.59 6.97
C HIS A 83 -8.90 29.91 8.42
N PRO A 84 -8.95 28.89 9.30
CA PRO A 84 -9.19 29.11 10.73
C PRO A 84 -7.96 29.70 11.45
N LEU A 85 -6.82 29.79 10.77
CA LEU A 85 -5.55 30.36 11.21
C LEU A 85 -5.06 31.36 10.15
N PRO A 86 -4.19 32.32 10.49
CA PRO A 86 -3.49 33.13 9.50
C PRO A 86 -2.77 32.27 8.45
N ASP A 87 -2.74 32.70 7.18
CA ASP A 87 -2.16 31.93 6.07
C ASP A 87 -0.72 31.47 6.35
N ALA A 88 0.10 32.35 6.94
CA ALA A 88 1.48 32.02 7.32
C ALA A 88 1.57 30.86 8.33
N ASP A 89 0.62 30.77 9.26
CA ASP A 89 0.57 29.69 10.25
C ASP A 89 0.09 28.38 9.61
N VAL A 90 -0.80 28.46 8.61
CA VAL A 90 -1.23 27.30 7.81
C VAL A 90 -0.05 26.74 7.01
N GLU A 91 0.70 27.59 6.32
CA GLU A 91 1.90 27.18 5.58
C GLU A 91 2.99 26.61 6.50
N ALA A 92 3.15 27.19 7.70
CA ALA A 92 4.14 26.73 8.68
C ALA A 92 3.91 25.27 9.11
N ILE A 93 2.66 24.78 9.17
CA ILE A 93 2.35 23.37 9.51
C ILE A 93 3.08 22.37 8.59
N PHE A 94 3.29 22.75 7.33
CA PHE A 94 3.89 21.87 6.32
C PHE A 94 5.35 22.22 6.00
N THR A 95 5.84 23.35 6.53
CA THR A 95 7.18 23.87 6.22
C THR A 95 8.01 23.98 7.50
N THR A 96 8.13 25.18 8.06
CA THR A 96 9.06 25.49 9.17
C THR A 96 8.58 25.00 10.54
N GLY A 97 7.28 24.82 10.73
CA GLY A 97 6.64 24.45 12.00
C GLY A 97 6.13 23.01 12.06
N LYS A 98 6.45 22.16 11.07
CA LYS A 98 5.94 20.79 10.97
C LYS A 98 6.26 19.94 12.21
N ALA A 99 7.51 19.97 12.67
CA ALA A 99 7.96 19.19 13.83
C ALA A 99 7.18 19.56 15.12
N ASP A 100 7.00 20.86 15.37
CA ASP A 100 6.27 21.39 16.53
C ASP A 100 4.77 21.08 16.44
N TYR A 101 4.18 21.19 15.25
CA TYR A 101 2.79 20.81 15.00
C TYR A 101 2.55 19.33 15.34
N ILE A 102 3.42 18.43 14.87
CA ILE A 102 3.34 17.00 15.13
C ILE A 102 3.54 16.70 16.63
N ALA A 103 4.51 17.35 17.27
CA ALA A 103 4.75 17.18 18.70
C ALA A 103 3.53 17.60 19.55
N GLY A 104 2.98 18.79 19.29
CA GLY A 104 1.77 19.26 19.97
C GLY A 104 0.55 18.38 19.68
N TYR A 105 0.46 17.78 18.48
CA TYR A 105 -0.60 16.82 18.18
C TYR A 105 -0.41 15.51 18.94
N ALA A 106 0.82 15.00 19.01
CA ALA A 106 1.15 13.79 19.77
C ALA A 106 0.80 13.95 21.25
N GLU A 107 1.08 15.10 21.86
CA GLU A 107 0.69 15.39 23.26
C GLU A 107 -0.82 15.32 23.46
N ARG A 108 -1.61 15.94 22.57
CA ARG A 108 -3.08 15.91 22.65
C ARG A 108 -3.64 14.49 22.49
N MET A 109 -3.01 13.66 21.66
CA MET A 109 -3.46 12.29 21.37
C MET A 109 -2.87 11.23 22.30
N ALA A 110 -1.89 11.58 23.14
CA ALA A 110 -1.23 10.63 24.04
C ALA A 110 -2.23 9.82 24.91
N PRO A 111 -3.30 10.40 25.48
CA PRO A 111 -4.29 9.62 26.22
C PRO A 111 -5.06 8.62 25.34
N VAL A 112 -5.36 8.97 24.10
CA VAL A 112 -6.06 8.11 23.14
C VAL A 112 -5.17 6.92 22.75
N LEU A 113 -3.89 7.18 22.45
CA LEU A 113 -2.92 6.14 22.14
C LEU A 113 -2.69 5.20 23.33
N ALA A 114 -2.60 5.75 24.55
CA ALA A 114 -2.45 4.94 25.76
C ALA A 114 -3.67 4.04 26.00
N ALA A 115 -4.88 4.56 25.78
CA ALA A 115 -6.12 3.77 25.90
C ALA A 115 -6.19 2.66 24.85
N GLU A 116 -5.80 2.94 23.60
CA GLU A 116 -5.72 1.95 22.53
C GLU A 116 -4.73 0.82 22.88
N LYS A 117 -3.49 1.19 23.28
CA LYS A 117 -2.47 0.22 23.70
C LYS A 117 -2.89 -0.62 24.90
N ALA A 118 -3.65 -0.04 25.83
CA ALA A 118 -4.18 -0.77 26.98
C ALA A 118 -5.23 -1.83 26.59
N GLY A 119 -5.85 -1.71 25.40
CA GLY A 119 -6.77 -2.70 24.84
C GLY A 119 -6.09 -3.90 24.17
N TRP A 120 -4.79 -3.81 23.91
CA TRP A 120 -4.03 -4.91 23.30
C TRP A 120 -3.96 -6.12 24.23
N ALA A 121 -3.90 -7.30 23.63
CA ALA A 121 -3.61 -8.53 24.37
C ALA A 121 -2.22 -8.44 25.02
N ALA A 122 -2.04 -9.10 26.18
CA ALA A 122 -0.74 -9.16 26.83
C ALA A 122 0.29 -9.86 25.93
N GLY A 123 1.54 -9.36 25.90
CA GLY A 123 2.58 -9.95 25.05
C GLY A 123 2.98 -11.38 25.46
N GLY A 124 2.89 -11.70 26.75
CA GLY A 124 3.11 -13.05 27.28
C GLY A 124 1.85 -13.92 27.24
N GLY A 125 2.01 -15.23 27.12
CA GLY A 125 0.92 -16.19 27.11
C GLY A 125 1.33 -17.53 26.51
N ASP A 126 0.34 -18.36 26.20
CA ASP A 126 0.55 -19.66 25.53
C ASP A 126 1.25 -19.48 24.16
N PRO A 127 1.96 -20.51 23.66
CA PRO A 127 2.57 -20.46 22.33
C PRO A 127 1.57 -20.06 21.23
N LEU A 128 2.01 -19.22 20.30
CA LEU A 128 1.17 -18.70 19.22
C LEU A 128 0.93 -19.72 18.10
N LEU A 129 1.79 -20.74 17.99
CA LEU A 129 1.73 -21.75 16.94
C LEU A 129 0.32 -22.33 16.70
N ASP A 130 -0.37 -22.80 17.74
CA ASP A 130 -1.67 -23.46 17.57
C ASP A 130 -2.78 -22.48 17.18
N GLY A 131 -2.74 -21.24 17.69
CA GLY A 131 -3.66 -20.18 17.26
C GLY A 131 -3.45 -19.79 15.80
N LEU A 132 -2.19 -19.71 15.36
CA LEU A 132 -1.84 -19.43 13.96
C LEU A 132 -2.24 -20.59 13.04
N ARG A 133 -2.07 -21.85 13.46
CA ARG A 133 -2.59 -23.02 12.73
C ARG A 133 -4.10 -22.92 12.51
N ALA A 134 -4.84 -22.69 13.59
CA ALA A 134 -6.29 -22.59 13.53
C ALA A 134 -6.76 -21.45 12.61
N LYS A 135 -6.04 -20.31 12.59
CA LYS A 135 -6.38 -19.17 11.73
C LYS A 135 -6.01 -19.39 10.26
N PHE A 136 -4.82 -19.94 9.99
CA PHE A 136 -4.24 -19.91 8.64
C PHE A 136 -4.40 -21.20 7.84
N GLU A 137 -4.33 -22.38 8.46
CA GLU A 137 -4.41 -23.65 7.70
C GLU A 137 -5.74 -23.81 6.95
N PRO A 138 -6.91 -23.48 7.52
CA PRO A 138 -8.17 -23.54 6.76
C PRO A 138 -8.17 -22.63 5.53
N ILE A 139 -7.55 -21.46 5.62
CA ILE A 139 -7.45 -20.48 4.52
C ILE A 139 -6.46 -20.97 3.46
N MET A 140 -5.31 -21.51 3.87
CA MET A 140 -4.32 -22.09 2.95
C MET A 140 -4.89 -23.28 2.17
N LEU A 141 -5.68 -24.13 2.83
CA LEU A 141 -6.29 -25.30 2.19
C LEU A 141 -7.34 -24.95 1.13
N GLN A 142 -7.93 -23.77 1.20
CA GLN A 142 -9.00 -23.31 0.29
C GLN A 142 -8.49 -22.61 -0.97
N SER A 143 -7.21 -22.22 -1.05
CA SER A 143 -6.69 -21.44 -2.16
C SER A 143 -5.41 -22.05 -2.73
N ASP A 144 -5.58 -22.77 -3.84
CA ASP A 144 -4.47 -23.30 -4.62
C ASP A 144 -3.68 -22.14 -5.25
N GLN A 145 -4.36 -21.17 -5.86
CA GLN A 145 -3.69 -20.14 -6.66
C GLN A 145 -2.86 -19.18 -5.81
N ILE A 146 -3.35 -18.78 -4.64
CA ILE A 146 -2.60 -17.89 -3.75
C ILE A 146 -1.44 -18.65 -3.11
N CYS A 147 -1.65 -19.88 -2.63
CA CYS A 147 -0.57 -20.67 -2.03
C CYS A 147 0.55 -20.96 -3.05
N ASP A 148 0.19 -21.33 -4.28
CA ASP A 148 1.15 -21.61 -5.36
C ASP A 148 1.85 -20.32 -5.82
N GLY A 149 1.13 -19.20 -5.88
CA GLY A 149 1.69 -17.88 -6.18
C GLY A 149 2.67 -17.37 -5.11
N ILE A 150 2.47 -17.76 -3.85
CA ILE A 150 3.46 -17.53 -2.77
C ILE A 150 4.65 -18.49 -2.94
N GLY A 151 4.38 -19.78 -3.09
CA GLY A 151 5.33 -20.80 -3.56
C GLY A 151 6.50 -21.14 -2.63
N TYR A 152 6.59 -20.55 -1.44
CA TYR A 152 7.69 -20.75 -0.50
C TYR A 152 7.21 -20.70 0.96
N PRO A 153 7.93 -21.34 1.91
CA PRO A 153 7.73 -21.09 3.32
C PRO A 153 8.09 -19.65 3.71
N VAL A 154 7.29 -19.06 4.61
CA VAL A 154 7.46 -17.70 5.12
C VAL A 154 7.69 -17.74 6.63
N GLU A 155 8.73 -17.05 7.09
CA GLU A 155 9.06 -16.96 8.51
C GLU A 155 8.26 -15.85 9.19
N LEU A 156 7.65 -16.17 10.33
CA LEU A 156 6.99 -15.21 11.21
C LEU A 156 7.68 -15.25 12.57
N LYS A 157 8.40 -14.17 12.92
CA LYS A 157 9.05 -13.97 14.22
C LYS A 157 8.16 -13.15 15.13
N MET A 158 7.95 -13.64 16.35
CA MET A 158 7.11 -13.02 17.37
C MET A 158 7.87 -13.05 18.71
N GLY A 159 8.68 -12.02 18.95
CA GLY A 159 9.58 -12.00 20.10
C GLY A 159 10.58 -13.15 20.04
N SER A 160 10.54 -14.05 21.02
CA SER A 160 11.39 -15.26 21.05
C SER A 160 10.81 -16.45 20.26
N GLU A 161 9.54 -16.39 19.86
CA GLU A 161 8.88 -17.46 19.12
C GLU A 161 9.08 -17.25 17.61
N THR A 162 9.28 -18.33 16.87
CA THR A 162 9.31 -18.33 15.41
C THR A 162 8.38 -19.41 14.91
N VAL A 163 7.53 -19.05 13.95
CA VAL A 163 6.58 -19.95 13.29
C VAL A 163 6.78 -19.83 11.78
N VAL A 164 6.58 -20.93 11.07
CA VAL A 164 6.71 -20.99 9.60
C VAL A 164 5.35 -21.23 8.99
N LEU A 165 4.96 -20.35 8.06
CA LEU A 165 3.83 -20.50 7.17
C LEU A 165 4.31 -21.24 5.92
N ASP A 166 4.14 -22.58 5.87
CA ASP A 166 4.61 -23.42 4.77
C ASP A 166 3.52 -23.52 3.69
N PHE A 167 3.45 -22.50 2.84
CA PHE A 167 2.45 -22.41 1.76
C PHE A 167 2.48 -23.61 0.79
N PRO A 168 3.64 -24.13 0.34
CA PRO A 168 3.68 -25.34 -0.50
C PRO A 168 3.04 -26.57 0.16
N LYS A 169 3.11 -26.69 1.49
CA LYS A 169 2.47 -27.78 2.24
C LYS A 169 1.11 -27.42 2.82
N ARG A 170 0.72 -26.15 2.79
CA ARG A 170 -0.51 -25.59 3.38
C ARG A 170 -0.61 -25.89 4.88
N THR A 171 0.53 -25.75 5.58
CA THR A 171 0.64 -26.03 7.01
C THR A 171 1.35 -24.90 7.74
N VAL A 172 1.00 -24.71 9.00
CA VAL A 172 1.72 -23.83 9.93
C VAL A 172 2.50 -24.70 10.91
N ARG A 173 3.81 -24.45 11.02
CA ARG A 173 4.72 -25.36 11.72
C ARG A 173 5.85 -24.63 12.45
N GLU A 174 6.54 -25.40 13.28
CA GLU A 174 7.82 -25.00 13.86
C GLU A 174 8.91 -24.84 12.77
N PRO A 175 9.92 -23.99 13.00
CA PRO A 175 11.05 -23.84 12.10
C PRO A 175 11.89 -25.11 12.06
N VAL A 176 12.37 -25.47 10.87
CA VAL A 176 13.37 -26.54 10.72
C VAL A 176 14.76 -25.92 10.90
N PRO A 177 15.71 -26.59 11.59
CA PRO A 177 17.08 -26.08 11.72
C PRO A 177 17.71 -25.74 10.37
N ASP A 178 18.39 -24.59 10.31
CA ASP A 178 19.10 -24.07 9.13
C ASP A 178 18.22 -23.82 7.88
N GLU A 179 16.89 -23.83 8.04
CA GLU A 179 15.97 -23.45 6.97
C GLU A 179 16.15 -21.98 6.59
N LYS A 180 16.17 -21.69 5.28
CA LYS A 180 16.34 -20.33 4.76
C LYS A 180 15.03 -19.84 4.17
N PHE A 181 14.63 -18.65 4.58
CA PHE A 181 13.37 -18.05 4.16
C PHE A 181 13.60 -16.95 3.14
N ARG A 182 12.83 -17.00 2.05
CA ARG A 182 12.82 -15.93 1.05
C ARG A 182 12.12 -14.70 1.60
N TYR A 183 11.06 -14.89 2.36
CA TYR A 183 10.24 -13.82 2.94
C TYR A 183 10.08 -14.06 4.43
N GLY A 184 9.98 -12.98 5.20
CA GLY A 184 9.56 -13.09 6.57
C GLY A 184 9.18 -11.76 7.20
N PHE A 185 8.52 -11.88 8.34
CA PHE A 185 8.00 -10.77 9.13
C PHE A 185 8.44 -10.93 10.58
N GLU A 186 8.72 -9.82 11.24
CA GLU A 186 8.87 -9.75 12.70
C GLU A 186 7.78 -8.81 13.23
N ILE A 187 6.92 -9.35 14.10
CA ILE A 187 5.74 -8.68 14.63
C ILE A 187 5.75 -8.85 16.15
N ALA A 188 5.41 -7.80 16.90
CA ALA A 188 5.33 -7.90 18.35
C ALA A 188 4.25 -8.94 18.77
N PRO A 189 4.53 -9.85 19.72
CA PRO A 189 3.59 -10.90 20.14
C PRO A 189 2.22 -10.37 20.56
N GLU A 190 2.16 -9.23 21.26
CA GLU A 190 0.93 -8.57 21.69
C GLU A 190 0.02 -8.21 20.52
N LEU A 191 0.59 -7.78 19.38
CA LEU A 191 -0.19 -7.45 18.18
C LEU A 191 -0.78 -8.71 17.58
N VAL A 192 0.03 -9.78 17.46
CA VAL A 192 -0.44 -11.09 16.94
C VAL A 192 -1.52 -11.69 17.84
N ARG A 193 -1.33 -11.65 19.16
CA ARG A 193 -2.32 -12.11 20.13
C ARG A 193 -3.61 -11.30 20.05
N THR A 194 -3.52 -9.99 19.85
CA THR A 194 -4.68 -9.10 19.70
C THR A 194 -5.51 -9.48 18.48
N VAL A 195 -4.87 -9.59 17.30
CA VAL A 195 -5.59 -9.93 16.06
C VAL A 195 -6.14 -11.36 16.05
N LEU A 196 -5.51 -12.30 16.78
CA LEU A 196 -6.05 -13.65 16.95
C LEU A 196 -7.24 -13.67 17.92
N ARG A 197 -7.15 -12.94 19.04
CA ARG A 197 -8.25 -12.78 20.01
C ARG A 197 -9.49 -12.18 19.35
N ASP A 198 -9.29 -11.16 18.52
CA ASP A 198 -10.35 -10.40 17.88
C ASP A 198 -10.81 -11.03 16.55
N ASP A 199 -10.23 -12.17 16.17
CA ASP A 199 -10.46 -12.88 14.91
C ASP A 199 -10.35 -11.99 13.66
N GLU A 200 -9.35 -11.10 13.66
CA GLU A 200 -9.21 -10.09 12.62
C GLU A 200 -9.06 -10.72 11.22
N PRO A 201 -9.91 -10.33 10.26
CA PRO A 201 -9.97 -10.97 8.95
C PRO A 201 -9.00 -10.38 7.92
N ASP A 202 -8.27 -9.32 8.27
CA ASP A 202 -7.36 -8.59 7.40
C ASP A 202 -6.18 -7.99 8.20
N TRP A 203 -5.06 -8.71 8.20
CA TRP A 203 -3.83 -8.29 8.88
C TRP A 203 -3.07 -7.21 8.11
N VAL A 204 -3.37 -7.01 6.82
CA VAL A 204 -2.80 -5.88 6.08
C VAL A 204 -3.31 -4.59 6.71
N ASN A 205 -4.61 -4.49 6.94
CA ASN A 205 -5.21 -3.30 7.54
C ASN A 205 -4.86 -3.12 9.02
N THR A 206 -4.82 -4.19 9.81
CA THR A 206 -4.62 -4.07 11.27
C THR A 206 -3.15 -4.03 11.68
N ILE A 207 -2.28 -4.83 11.05
CA ILE A 207 -0.85 -4.89 11.41
C ILE A 207 0.00 -4.14 10.39
N PHE A 208 -0.09 -4.43 9.10
CA PHE A 208 0.91 -3.90 8.16
C PHE A 208 0.76 -2.40 7.91
N LEU A 209 -0.47 -1.87 7.84
CA LEU A 209 -0.69 -0.43 7.75
C LEU A 209 -0.35 0.32 9.05
N SER A 210 -0.20 -0.39 10.19
CA SER A 210 0.26 0.23 11.43
C SER A 210 1.75 0.57 11.40
N THR A 211 2.53 0.01 10.46
CA THR A 211 4.00 0.10 10.37
C THR A 211 4.76 -0.48 11.57
N ARG A 212 4.08 -1.21 12.48
CA ARG A 212 4.65 -1.82 13.69
C ARG A 212 5.22 -3.23 13.47
N PHE A 213 5.88 -3.43 12.35
CA PHE A 213 6.48 -4.69 11.98
C PHE A 213 7.77 -4.46 11.21
N ARG A 214 8.63 -5.48 11.16
CA ARG A 214 9.75 -5.53 10.22
C ARG A 214 9.47 -6.60 9.20
N ALA A 215 9.96 -6.41 7.98
CA ALA A 215 9.90 -7.41 6.95
C ALA A 215 11.24 -7.52 6.23
N TRP A 216 11.54 -8.70 5.73
CA TRP A 216 12.68 -8.96 4.88
C TRP A 216 12.25 -9.81 3.70
N ARG A 217 13.00 -9.65 2.60
CA ARG A 217 12.81 -10.45 1.40
C ARG A 217 14.12 -10.67 0.66
N VAL A 218 14.20 -11.81 -0.03
CA VAL A 218 15.17 -12.07 -1.09
C VAL A 218 14.39 -12.04 -2.41
N GLY A 219 14.64 -11.03 -3.24
CA GLY A 219 13.94 -10.83 -4.51
C GLY A 219 12.78 -9.84 -4.47
N GLY A 220 11.87 -9.97 -5.43
CA GLY A 220 10.77 -9.02 -5.69
C GLY A 220 9.63 -9.08 -4.66
N TYR A 221 8.70 -8.13 -4.82
CA TYR A 221 7.44 -8.10 -4.07
C TYR A 221 6.59 -9.31 -4.50
N ASN A 222 5.85 -9.90 -3.56
CA ASN A 222 4.91 -10.98 -3.85
C ASN A 222 3.51 -10.53 -3.40
N GLU A 223 2.65 -10.20 -4.35
CA GLU A 223 1.28 -9.75 -4.10
C GLU A 223 0.39 -10.83 -3.50
N TYR A 224 0.64 -12.11 -3.81
CA TYR A 224 -0.12 -13.23 -3.24
C TYR A 224 0.08 -13.31 -1.72
N LEU A 225 1.30 -13.04 -1.24
CA LEU A 225 1.60 -13.04 0.19
C LEU A 225 0.78 -11.98 0.95
N TYR A 226 0.70 -10.77 0.42
CA TYR A 226 -0.12 -9.71 1.03
C TYR A 226 -1.62 -9.99 0.85
N THR A 227 -2.02 -10.58 -0.27
CA THR A 227 -3.43 -10.95 -0.49
C THR A 227 -3.88 -12.02 0.50
N PHE A 228 -3.03 -13.00 0.81
CA PHE A 228 -3.30 -13.98 1.85
C PHE A 228 -3.58 -13.30 3.20
N PHE A 229 -2.68 -12.42 3.66
CA PHE A 229 -2.87 -11.69 4.92
C PHE A 229 -4.08 -10.74 4.93
N LYS A 230 -4.58 -10.34 3.74
CA LYS A 230 -5.80 -9.51 3.60
C LYS A 230 -7.09 -10.34 3.67
N CYS A 231 -7.00 -11.63 3.33
CA CYS A 231 -8.14 -12.50 3.08
C CYS A 231 -8.18 -13.68 4.06
N LEU A 232 -8.28 -13.39 5.37
CA LEU A 232 -8.23 -14.41 6.43
C LEU A 232 -9.61 -14.94 6.86
N THR A 233 -10.53 -15.03 5.91
CA THR A 233 -11.86 -15.66 6.04
C THR A 233 -12.22 -16.43 4.78
N ASP A 234 -13.08 -17.45 4.91
CA ASP A 234 -13.52 -18.29 3.80
C ASP A 234 -14.06 -17.47 2.60
N GLU A 235 -14.93 -16.49 2.87
CA GLU A 235 -15.50 -15.63 1.83
C GLU A 235 -14.43 -14.81 1.11
N ARG A 236 -13.50 -14.21 1.85
CA ARG A 236 -12.48 -13.33 1.27
C ARG A 236 -11.44 -14.09 0.47
N ILE A 237 -11.02 -15.26 0.96
CA ILE A 237 -10.04 -16.06 0.25
C ILE A 237 -10.64 -16.66 -1.02
N ALA A 238 -11.88 -17.16 -0.96
CA ALA A 238 -12.59 -17.66 -2.15
C ALA A 238 -12.80 -16.56 -3.19
N TYR A 239 -13.16 -15.34 -2.76
CA TYR A 239 -13.27 -14.19 -3.67
C TYR A 239 -11.93 -13.85 -4.33
N ALA A 240 -10.84 -13.81 -3.56
CA ALA A 240 -9.52 -13.49 -4.08
C ALA A 240 -9.01 -14.58 -5.04
N ASP A 241 -9.19 -15.85 -4.69
CA ASP A 241 -8.82 -17.00 -5.53
C ASP A 241 -9.61 -16.99 -6.86
N GLY A 242 -10.92 -16.77 -6.79
CA GLY A 242 -11.77 -16.60 -7.98
C GLY A 242 -11.34 -15.40 -8.85
N TRP A 243 -10.98 -14.28 -8.22
CA TRP A 243 -10.47 -13.11 -8.94
C TRP A 243 -9.14 -13.40 -9.67
N PHE A 244 -8.22 -14.13 -9.04
CA PHE A 244 -6.98 -14.56 -9.70
C PHE A 244 -7.25 -15.61 -10.80
N ALA A 245 -8.27 -16.46 -10.65
CA ALA A 245 -8.62 -17.47 -11.65
C ALA A 245 -9.26 -16.83 -12.90
N GLU A 246 -10.17 -15.87 -12.70
CA GLU A 246 -10.78 -15.07 -13.77
C GLU A 246 -9.76 -14.14 -14.45
N ALA A 247 -8.71 -13.75 -13.75
CA ALA A 247 -7.59 -12.99 -14.28
C ALA A 247 -6.74 -13.77 -15.32
N HIS A 248 -7.23 -14.84 -15.92
CA HIS A 248 -6.59 -15.49 -17.07
C HIS A 248 -7.25 -15.23 -18.44
N ASP A 249 -8.33 -14.44 -18.53
CA ASP A 249 -8.83 -14.00 -19.85
C ASP A 249 -8.03 -12.80 -20.41
N ASP A 250 -7.07 -13.11 -21.28
CA ASP A 250 -6.23 -12.16 -22.01
C ASP A 250 -6.61 -12.05 -23.50
N THR A 251 -7.76 -12.59 -23.92
CA THR A 251 -8.10 -12.76 -25.35
C THR A 251 -8.27 -11.45 -26.11
N SER A 252 -8.66 -10.37 -25.44
CA SER A 252 -8.88 -9.06 -26.06
C SER A 252 -7.59 -8.26 -26.30
N THR A 253 -7.51 -7.58 -27.44
CA THR A 253 -6.37 -6.75 -27.87
C THR A 253 -6.82 -5.29 -28.07
N VAL A 254 -5.93 -4.34 -27.79
CA VAL A 254 -6.10 -2.89 -28.01
C VAL A 254 -4.86 -2.32 -28.72
N GLU A 255 -5.02 -1.19 -29.40
CA GLU A 255 -3.92 -0.46 -30.02
C GLU A 255 -3.47 0.71 -29.13
N LEU A 256 -2.16 0.79 -28.87
CA LEU A 256 -1.52 1.88 -28.12
C LEU A 256 -0.26 2.32 -28.86
N ASP A 257 -0.20 3.57 -29.31
CA ASP A 257 0.97 4.18 -29.97
C ASP A 257 1.62 3.29 -31.05
N GLY A 258 0.77 2.66 -31.87
CA GLY A 258 1.19 1.79 -32.98
C GLY A 258 1.60 0.38 -32.57
N TRP A 259 1.31 -0.04 -31.33
CA TRP A 259 1.47 -1.42 -30.86
C TRP A 259 0.11 -2.06 -30.62
N GLN A 260 -0.04 -3.33 -31.00
CA GLN A 260 -1.15 -4.17 -30.57
C GLN A 260 -0.76 -4.85 -29.26
N VAL A 261 -1.52 -4.62 -28.20
CA VAL A 261 -1.26 -5.19 -26.87
C VAL A 261 -2.53 -5.85 -26.33
N GLN A 262 -2.41 -6.89 -25.53
CA GLN A 262 -3.57 -7.39 -24.78
C GLN A 262 -4.19 -6.26 -23.96
N ARG A 263 -5.53 -6.20 -23.88
CA ARG A 263 -6.23 -5.12 -23.20
C ARG A 263 -5.97 -5.10 -21.69
N ARG A 264 -5.90 -6.27 -21.09
CA ARG A 264 -5.80 -6.42 -19.64
C ARG A 264 -4.35 -6.61 -19.25
N CYS A 265 -3.86 -5.68 -18.44
CA CYS A 265 -2.53 -5.72 -17.85
C CYS A 265 -2.25 -7.09 -17.20
N PRO A 266 -1.14 -7.78 -17.52
CA PRO A 266 -0.81 -9.08 -16.96
C PRO A 266 -0.76 -9.13 -15.42
N HIS A 267 -0.46 -7.99 -14.75
CA HIS A 267 -0.41 -7.88 -13.28
C HIS A 267 -1.79 -7.98 -12.63
N LEU A 268 -2.59 -6.89 -12.60
CA LEU A 268 -3.92 -6.88 -11.94
C LEU A 268 -5.02 -6.35 -12.89
N LYS A 269 -4.93 -6.67 -14.18
CA LYS A 269 -6.00 -6.46 -15.18
C LYS A 269 -6.50 -5.03 -15.34
N ALA A 270 -5.66 -4.06 -14.98
CA ALA A 270 -5.83 -2.69 -15.41
C ALA A 270 -6.13 -2.66 -16.92
N ASP A 271 -7.15 -1.90 -17.31
CA ASP A 271 -7.47 -1.69 -18.70
C ASP A 271 -6.37 -0.84 -19.35
N LEU A 272 -5.48 -1.47 -20.11
CA LEU A 272 -4.33 -0.81 -20.74
C LEU A 272 -4.79 0.23 -21.78
N SER A 273 -6.00 0.12 -22.32
CA SER A 273 -6.55 1.19 -23.16
C SER A 273 -6.81 2.50 -22.39
N LYS A 274 -6.85 2.43 -21.06
CA LYS A 274 -7.08 3.59 -20.18
C LYS A 274 -5.84 3.96 -19.39
N PHE A 275 -5.07 2.97 -18.96
CA PHE A 275 -3.95 3.16 -18.04
C PHE A 275 -2.58 2.85 -18.66
N GLY A 276 -2.53 2.37 -19.91
CA GLY A 276 -1.29 2.10 -20.61
C GLY A 276 -0.73 3.39 -21.21
N VAL A 277 0.55 3.66 -20.95
CA VAL A 277 1.31 4.75 -21.58
C VAL A 277 2.55 4.16 -22.23
N VAL A 278 2.76 4.43 -23.51
CA VAL A 278 3.93 3.97 -24.25
C VAL A 278 4.95 5.10 -24.33
N ASP A 279 6.18 4.80 -23.93
CA ASP A 279 7.36 5.63 -24.17
C ASP A 279 8.42 4.82 -24.92
N GLY A 280 8.58 5.13 -26.20
CA GLY A 280 9.43 4.38 -27.13
C GLY A 280 8.99 2.92 -27.27
N SER A 281 9.74 2.01 -26.65
CA SER A 281 9.44 0.57 -26.60
C SER A 281 9.00 0.08 -25.22
N THR A 282 8.72 0.98 -24.29
CA THR A 282 8.29 0.62 -22.93
C THR A 282 6.83 0.96 -22.73
N LEU A 283 6.01 -0.02 -22.37
CA LEU A 283 4.65 0.22 -21.88
C LEU A 283 4.67 0.30 -20.37
N THR A 284 4.15 1.39 -19.80
CA THR A 284 3.89 1.53 -18.36
C THR A 284 2.39 1.44 -18.11
N CYS A 285 1.97 0.57 -17.18
CA CYS A 285 0.62 0.58 -16.63
C CYS A 285 0.55 1.58 -15.46
N ASN A 286 0.02 2.78 -15.70
CA ASN A 286 -0.07 3.86 -14.72
C ASN A 286 -1.00 3.58 -13.53
N LEU A 287 -1.72 2.46 -13.52
CA LEU A 287 -2.52 2.06 -12.36
C LEU A 287 -1.64 1.54 -11.22
N HIS A 288 -0.63 0.72 -11.55
CA HIS A 288 0.22 0.04 -10.57
C HIS A 288 1.73 0.21 -10.82
N GLY A 289 2.13 0.97 -11.84
CA GLY A 289 3.52 1.29 -12.16
C GLY A 289 4.32 0.16 -12.82
N TRP A 290 3.67 -0.94 -13.22
CA TRP A 290 4.35 -2.05 -13.88
C TRP A 290 4.74 -1.69 -15.31
N GLN A 291 5.89 -2.21 -15.74
CA GLN A 291 6.49 -1.89 -17.03
C GLN A 291 6.79 -3.15 -17.84
N TRP A 292 6.62 -3.05 -19.16
CA TRP A 292 6.94 -4.10 -20.13
C TRP A 292 7.71 -3.55 -21.29
N ASP A 293 8.67 -4.34 -21.76
CA ASP A 293 9.33 -4.13 -23.04
C ASP A 293 8.39 -4.63 -24.16
N LEU A 294 7.94 -3.72 -25.03
CA LEU A 294 6.99 -4.01 -26.11
C LEU A 294 7.61 -4.81 -27.26
N GLN A 295 8.94 -4.85 -27.39
CA GLN A 295 9.61 -5.64 -28.42
C GLN A 295 9.61 -7.13 -28.09
N THR A 296 9.61 -7.46 -26.79
CA THR A 296 9.76 -8.84 -26.29
C THR A 296 8.55 -9.33 -25.50
N GLY A 297 7.68 -8.41 -25.05
CA GLY A 297 6.61 -8.71 -24.09
C GLY A 297 7.11 -8.94 -22.67
N ARG A 298 8.42 -8.85 -22.42
CA ARG A 298 8.99 -9.16 -21.11
C ARG A 298 8.61 -8.10 -20.07
N CYS A 299 8.16 -8.54 -18.90
CA CYS A 299 7.99 -7.66 -17.76
C CYS A 299 9.35 -7.16 -17.24
N LEU A 300 9.46 -5.85 -17.07
CA LEU A 300 10.64 -5.16 -16.58
C LEU A 300 10.60 -4.98 -15.05
N THR A 301 9.40 -5.03 -14.44
CA THR A 301 9.19 -4.81 -13.01
C THR A 301 9.37 -6.09 -12.19
N HIS A 302 8.90 -7.23 -12.67
CA HIS A 302 9.00 -8.52 -12.01
C HIS A 302 9.28 -9.63 -13.02
N LYS A 303 9.81 -10.78 -12.56
CA LYS A 303 9.96 -11.96 -13.42
C LYS A 303 8.58 -12.59 -13.69
N GLY A 304 8.31 -13.00 -14.94
CA GLY A 304 7.01 -13.51 -15.39
C GLY A 304 6.07 -12.40 -15.86
N HIS A 305 4.76 -12.68 -15.93
CA HIS A 305 3.72 -11.71 -16.33
C HIS A 305 3.96 -11.12 -17.73
N GLU A 306 4.35 -11.98 -18.67
CA GLU A 306 4.59 -11.62 -20.06
C GLU A 306 3.36 -10.90 -20.64
N LEU A 307 3.62 -9.80 -21.32
CA LEU A 307 2.63 -9.04 -22.05
C LEU A 307 2.59 -9.58 -23.49
N ARG A 308 1.42 -10.03 -23.93
CA ARG A 308 1.18 -10.26 -25.35
C ARG A 308 1.14 -8.92 -26.05
N CYS A 309 2.17 -8.64 -26.85
CA CYS A 309 2.26 -7.47 -27.69
C CYS A 309 2.90 -7.78 -29.04
N ALA A 310 2.52 -7.00 -30.05
CA ALA A 310 3.06 -7.07 -31.40
C ALA A 310 3.09 -5.68 -32.01
N LYS A 311 4.06 -5.45 -32.90
CA LYS A 311 4.02 -4.29 -33.80
C LYS A 311 3.31 -4.75 -35.08
N PRO A 312 2.25 -4.05 -35.54
CA PRO A 312 1.65 -4.29 -36.85
C PRO A 312 2.67 -4.21 -37.98
#